data_AF-A0AAW0LUB8-F1
#
_entry.id   AF-A0AAW0LUB8-F1
#
_cell.length_a   1.000
_cell.length_b   1.000
_cell.length_c   1.000
_cell.angle_alpha   90.00
_cell.angle_beta   90.00
_cell.angle_gamma   90.00
#
_symmetry.space_group_name_H-M   'P 1'
#
loop_
_entity.id
_entity.type
_entity.pdbx_description
1 polymer ?
#
loop_
_entity_poly.entity_id
_entity_poly.type
_entity_poly.pdbx_seq_one_letter_code
_entity_poly.pdbx_strand_id
1 'polypeptide(L)'
;MANAVTRHVLSKVNSLPSLPPRDYCQNGPGPRLGHDFGFNHILWVYSGRRGVHCWVCDPKARRLTNEQRSSIAEYFRVYKGNENSQKKVSLTSSALHPFLLRSYKVLEEFFEGNLLSNQSLFSTEERYEKILEMIPDESITSELRGKWQDNKKSSISKENINVDRWKHVKKILKSGKPKAQGLGKCVEEIVFSFSYPRLDMETIKPVISDICILTLHLTYLLLVLGFKHMNHLLKAPFCIHPKTGRVCVPIDPNRCEEFDPTAVPTLSKVLEEINMGGLGTDDDEWDRTSLGKSIRFFRSSFLQPLLKSCKEEIENSYNAKLQHSKTSLTW
;
A
#
# COMPACT_ATOMS: atom_id res chain seq x y z
N MET A 1 19.38 4.20 3.74
CA MET A 1 18.50 4.82 4.76
C MET A 1 17.00 4.58 4.54
N ALA A 2 16.54 4.20 3.33
CA ALA A 2 15.14 3.84 3.02
C ALA A 2 14.55 2.62 3.79
N ASN A 3 15.30 2.06 4.75
CA ASN A 3 15.08 0.74 5.35
C ASN A 3 14.68 0.82 6.84
N ALA A 4 14.87 1.96 7.52
CA ALA A 4 14.43 2.15 8.92
C ALA A 4 12.94 2.53 9.03
N VAL A 5 12.41 3.03 7.92
CA VAL A 5 11.05 3.57 7.78
C VAL A 5 10.03 2.47 7.54
N THR A 6 10.48 1.39 6.89
CA THR A 6 9.75 0.15 6.71
C THR A 6 9.54 -0.47 8.09
N ARG A 7 10.64 -0.65 8.85
CA ARG A 7 10.80 -1.37 10.14
C ARG A 7 9.93 -0.96 11.34
N HIS A 8 9.13 0.10 11.27
CA HIS A 8 8.36 0.57 12.43
C HIS A 8 6.85 0.31 12.32
N VAL A 9 6.27 0.40 11.12
CA VAL A 9 4.81 0.43 10.95
C VAL A 9 4.15 -0.95 10.81
N LEU A 10 4.84 -1.95 10.27
CA LEU A 10 4.37 -3.34 10.20
C LEU A 10 4.54 -4.08 11.53
N SER A 11 5.51 -3.71 12.38
CA SER A 11 5.65 -4.26 13.74
C SER A 11 4.41 -4.03 14.62
N LYS A 12 3.58 -3.04 14.28
CA LYS A 12 2.35 -2.67 15.01
C LYS A 12 1.04 -3.13 14.35
N VAL A 13 1.08 -3.68 13.13
CA VAL A 13 -0.14 -4.09 12.42
C VAL A 13 -0.74 -5.38 12.99
N ASN A 14 0.03 -6.27 13.63
CA ASN A 14 -0.47 -7.57 14.12
C ASN A 14 0.22 -8.11 15.40
N SER A 15 0.60 -7.29 16.37
CA SER A 15 1.17 -7.83 17.62
C SER A 15 0.14 -8.60 18.46
N LEU A 16 0.08 -9.93 18.30
CA LEU A 16 0.02 -11.03 19.32
C LEU A 16 -0.56 -12.36 18.75
N PRO A 17 -0.35 -13.53 19.40
CA PRO A 17 -0.04 -14.81 18.76
C PRO A 17 -1.27 -15.65 18.37
N SER A 18 -0.99 -16.70 17.60
CA SER A 18 -1.91 -17.72 17.11
C SER A 18 -2.75 -18.37 18.23
N LEU A 19 -4.07 -18.16 18.20
CA LEU A 19 -5.07 -18.92 18.94
C LEU A 19 -6.32 -19.18 18.05
N PRO A 20 -7.10 -20.24 18.35
CA PRO A 20 -7.94 -20.97 17.38
C PRO A 20 -9.24 -20.21 17.01
N PRO A 21 -9.97 -20.67 15.96
CA PRO A 21 -10.98 -19.87 15.30
C PRO A 21 -12.30 -19.92 16.05
N ARG A 22 -12.57 -18.90 16.86
CA ARG A 22 -13.89 -18.39 17.23
C ARG A 22 -13.69 -16.99 17.81
N ASP A 23 -14.59 -16.08 17.46
CA ASP A 23 -14.66 -14.69 17.92
C ASP A 23 -13.75 -13.67 17.20
N TYR A 24 -14.05 -13.42 15.92
CA TYR A 24 -13.56 -12.24 15.21
C TYR A 24 -14.39 -11.00 15.62
N CYS A 25 -14.00 -10.36 16.72
CA CYS A 25 -14.28 -8.96 16.98
C CYS A 25 -13.13 -8.35 17.79
N GLN A 26 -12.66 -7.19 17.31
CA GLN A 26 -11.86 -6.17 18.00
C GLN A 26 -10.31 -6.19 17.81
N ASN A 27 -9.82 -5.08 17.25
CA ASN A 27 -8.54 -4.39 17.55
C ASN A 27 -7.26 -4.71 16.72
N GLY A 28 -7.24 -4.38 15.43
CA GLY A 28 -5.98 -4.16 14.67
C GLY A 28 -6.13 -3.12 13.54
N PRO A 29 -5.21 -2.14 13.38
CA PRO A 29 -5.44 -0.94 12.56
C PRO A 29 -4.94 -1.11 11.11
N GLY A 30 -5.86 -1.20 10.16
CA GLY A 30 -5.56 -1.11 8.74
C GLY A 30 -6.74 -1.55 7.88
N PRO A 31 -6.97 -0.96 6.69
CA PRO A 31 -7.98 -1.47 5.79
C PRO A 31 -7.54 -2.80 5.21
N ARG A 32 -8.47 -3.76 5.11
CA ARG A 32 -8.15 -5.07 4.56
C ARG A 32 -9.14 -5.34 3.44
N LEU A 33 -8.64 -5.64 2.24
CA LEU A 33 -9.44 -6.27 1.18
C LEU A 33 -10.19 -7.50 1.72
N GLY A 34 -9.62 -8.18 2.72
CA GLY A 34 -10.29 -9.25 3.48
C GLY A 34 -11.37 -8.79 4.46
N HIS A 35 -11.29 -7.58 5.03
CA HIS A 35 -12.27 -7.10 6.01
C HIS A 35 -13.45 -6.42 5.33
N ASP A 36 -13.19 -5.54 4.36
CA ASP A 36 -14.23 -4.73 3.74
C ASP A 36 -14.90 -5.45 2.55
N PHE A 37 -14.19 -6.36 1.87
CA PHE A 37 -14.70 -7.11 0.71
C PHE A 37 -14.69 -8.65 0.90
N GLY A 38 -14.12 -9.15 2.01
CA GLY A 38 -14.04 -10.58 2.29
C GLY A 38 -13.12 -11.37 1.35
N PHE A 39 -12.11 -10.73 0.75
CA PHE A 39 -11.12 -11.42 -0.10
C PHE A 39 -10.02 -12.09 0.73
N ASN A 40 -9.75 -13.36 0.45
CA ASN A 40 -8.82 -14.17 1.23
C ASN A 40 -7.54 -14.50 0.47
N HIS A 41 -7.62 -14.67 -0.84
CA HIS A 41 -6.51 -15.15 -1.67
C HIS A 41 -5.82 -13.98 -2.34
N ILE A 42 -4.94 -13.31 -1.58
CA ILE A 42 -4.25 -12.09 -2.00
C ILE A 42 -2.75 -12.33 -2.09
N LEU A 43 -2.14 -12.02 -3.23
CA LEU A 43 -0.71 -12.12 -3.48
C LEU A 43 -0.11 -10.77 -3.81
N TRP A 44 0.87 -10.34 -3.02
CA TRP A 44 1.70 -9.17 -3.28
C TRP A 44 2.98 -9.58 -4.00
N VAL A 45 3.36 -8.87 -5.05
CA VAL A 45 4.51 -9.20 -5.89
C VAL A 45 5.34 -7.96 -6.15
N TYR A 46 6.64 -8.01 -5.92
CA TYR A 46 7.55 -6.94 -6.32
C TYR A 46 7.59 -6.81 -7.84
N SER A 47 7.48 -5.58 -8.37
CA SER A 47 7.45 -5.34 -9.83
C SER A 47 8.81 -5.53 -10.53
N GLY A 48 9.88 -5.78 -9.75
CA GLY A 48 11.25 -5.89 -10.21
C GLY A 48 12.02 -4.56 -10.25
N ARG A 49 11.37 -3.43 -9.92
CA ARG A 49 12.03 -2.12 -9.87
C ARG A 49 11.58 -1.24 -8.69
N ARG A 50 10.44 -0.57 -8.80
CA ARG A 50 10.01 0.52 -7.89
C ARG A 50 8.58 0.40 -7.37
N GLY A 51 7.89 -0.69 -7.69
CA GLY A 51 6.50 -0.86 -7.32
C GLY A 51 6.19 -2.29 -6.90
N VAL A 52 4.93 -2.49 -6.53
CA VAL A 52 4.36 -3.79 -6.18
C VAL A 52 3.09 -4.00 -6.99
N HIS A 53 2.73 -5.26 -7.19
CA HIS A 53 1.49 -5.73 -7.80
C HIS A 53 0.67 -6.50 -6.77
N CYS A 54 -0.66 -6.45 -6.85
CA CYS A 54 -1.58 -7.11 -5.92
C CYS A 54 -2.55 -7.94 -6.73
N TRP A 55 -2.48 -9.25 -6.57
CA TRP A 55 -3.37 -10.20 -7.21
C TRP A 55 -4.42 -10.66 -6.21
N VAL A 56 -5.69 -10.41 -6.51
CA VAL A 56 -6.80 -10.98 -5.73
C VAL A 56 -7.39 -12.12 -6.54
N CYS A 57 -7.18 -13.34 -6.06
CA CYS A 57 -7.45 -14.57 -6.78
C CYS A 57 -8.70 -15.32 -6.29
N ASP A 58 -9.41 -14.76 -5.32
CA ASP A 58 -10.71 -15.29 -4.88
C ASP A 58 -11.64 -15.52 -6.07
N PRO A 59 -12.38 -16.64 -6.10
CA PRO A 59 -13.32 -16.92 -7.19
C PRO A 59 -14.34 -15.80 -7.42
N LYS A 60 -14.88 -15.24 -6.33
CA LYS A 60 -15.78 -14.08 -6.40
C LYS A 60 -15.11 -12.84 -7.00
N ALA A 61 -13.83 -12.61 -6.73
CA ALA A 61 -13.08 -11.49 -7.30
C ALA A 61 -12.83 -11.69 -8.80
N ARG A 62 -12.57 -12.92 -9.23
CA ARG A 62 -12.37 -13.27 -10.65
C ARG A 62 -13.64 -13.07 -11.48
N ARG A 63 -14.82 -13.23 -10.88
CA ARG A 63 -16.13 -13.05 -11.54
C ARG A 63 -16.66 -11.61 -11.57
N LEU A 64 -15.96 -10.65 -10.94
CA LEU A 64 -16.41 -9.26 -10.91
C LEU A 64 -16.45 -8.65 -12.32
N THR A 65 -17.54 -7.90 -12.59
CA THR A 65 -17.69 -7.11 -13.81
C THR A 65 -16.78 -5.88 -13.80
N ASN A 66 -16.56 -5.26 -14.96
CA ASN A 66 -15.79 -4.02 -15.08
C ASN A 66 -16.36 -2.89 -14.19
N GLU A 67 -17.69 -2.79 -14.10
CA GLU A 67 -18.37 -1.81 -13.25
C GLU A 67 -18.07 -2.08 -11.76
N GLN A 68 -18.25 -3.30 -11.29
CA GLN A 68 -17.98 -3.67 -9.90
C GLN A 68 -16.51 -3.45 -9.53
N ARG A 69 -15.59 -3.79 -10.43
CA ARG A 69 -14.16 -3.52 -10.22
C ARG A 69 -13.89 -2.01 -10.15
N SER A 70 -14.53 -1.22 -11.02
CA SER A 70 -14.41 0.24 -11.00
C SER A 70 -14.95 0.84 -9.70
N SER A 71 -16.07 0.33 -9.17
CA SER A 71 -16.62 0.76 -7.88
C SER A 71 -15.68 0.44 -6.72
N ILE A 72 -15.04 -0.74 -6.71
CA ILE A 72 -14.03 -1.08 -5.69
C ILE A 72 -12.82 -0.16 -5.81
N ALA A 73 -12.39 0.17 -7.02
CA ALA A 73 -11.28 1.09 -7.24
C ALA A 73 -11.59 2.51 -6.74
N GLU A 74 -12.80 3.00 -7.04
CA GLU A 74 -13.27 4.31 -6.58
C GLU A 74 -13.44 4.36 -5.06
N TYR A 75 -13.83 3.26 -4.41
CA TYR A 75 -13.87 3.15 -2.95
C TYR A 75 -12.52 3.48 -2.29
N PHE A 76 -11.41 3.07 -2.92
CA PHE A 76 -10.05 3.35 -2.44
C PHE A 76 -9.50 4.69 -2.97
N ARG A 77 -10.21 5.39 -3.84
CA ARG A 77 -9.72 6.60 -4.49
C ARG A 77 -9.82 7.81 -3.57
N VAL A 78 -8.66 8.26 -3.10
CA VAL A 78 -8.54 9.50 -2.31
C VAL A 78 -8.10 10.69 -3.16
N TYR A 79 -7.28 10.43 -4.18
CA TYR A 79 -6.79 11.47 -5.10
C TYR A 79 -7.86 11.80 -6.15
N LYS A 80 -8.32 13.05 -6.12
CA LYS A 80 -9.35 13.58 -7.03
C LYS A 80 -8.82 14.72 -7.91
N GLY A 81 -7.71 15.36 -7.55
CA GLY A 81 -7.06 16.42 -8.35
C GLY A 81 -6.06 15.88 -9.37
N ASN A 82 -5.82 16.64 -10.44
CA ASN A 82 -4.77 16.40 -11.43
C ASN A 82 -3.45 17.10 -11.04
N GLU A 83 -2.41 17.02 -11.88
CA GLU A 83 -1.10 17.64 -11.60
C GLU A 83 -1.18 19.16 -11.42
N ASN A 84 -2.16 19.80 -12.08
CA ASN A 84 -2.41 21.24 -12.03
C ASN A 84 -3.28 21.67 -10.82
N SER A 85 -3.79 20.72 -10.04
CA SER A 85 -4.63 21.02 -8.88
C SER A 85 -3.76 21.30 -7.64
N GLN A 86 -3.91 22.49 -7.05
CA GLN A 86 -3.25 22.84 -5.79
C GLN A 86 -3.65 21.87 -4.66
N LYS A 87 -4.92 21.43 -4.66
CA LYS A 87 -5.44 20.44 -3.71
C LYS A 87 -5.71 19.10 -4.40
N LYS A 88 -4.82 18.13 -4.16
CA LYS A 88 -4.88 16.79 -4.79
C LYS A 88 -5.82 15.82 -4.06
N VAL A 89 -6.03 16.03 -2.76
CA VAL A 89 -6.95 15.28 -1.90
C VAL A 89 -7.99 16.24 -1.34
N SER A 90 -9.27 15.91 -1.52
CA SER A 90 -10.39 16.70 -1.00
C SER A 90 -11.39 15.78 -0.29
N LEU A 91 -11.49 15.96 1.03
CA LEU A 91 -12.36 15.19 1.91
C LEU A 91 -13.62 16.02 2.17
N THR A 92 -14.55 15.99 1.21
CA THR A 92 -15.74 16.87 1.19
C THR A 92 -16.85 16.51 2.17
N SER A 93 -16.81 15.31 2.75
CA SER A 93 -17.84 14.83 3.69
C SER A 93 -17.56 15.34 5.11
N SER A 94 -18.62 15.72 5.83
CA SER A 94 -18.54 16.16 7.24
C SER A 94 -17.97 15.07 8.15
N ALA A 95 -18.26 13.80 7.85
CA ALA A 95 -17.68 12.64 8.51
C ALA A 95 -16.75 11.87 7.56
N LEU A 96 -15.60 11.45 8.07
CA LEU A 96 -14.70 10.54 7.34
C LEU A 96 -15.33 9.15 7.28
N HIS A 97 -15.29 8.56 6.08
CA HIS A 97 -15.68 7.17 5.90
C HIS A 97 -14.83 6.25 6.82
N PRO A 98 -15.39 5.18 7.42
CA PRO A 98 -14.67 4.32 8.36
C PRO A 98 -13.34 3.78 7.82
N PHE A 99 -13.27 3.48 6.52
CA PHE A 99 -12.02 3.12 5.84
C PHE A 99 -10.96 4.23 5.96
N LEU A 100 -11.32 5.47 5.65
CA LEU A 100 -10.39 6.61 5.70
C LEU A 100 -9.96 6.90 7.14
N LEU A 101 -10.85 6.74 8.11
CA LEU A 101 -10.49 6.91 9.52
C LEU A 101 -9.46 5.87 9.97
N ARG A 102 -9.61 4.60 9.58
CA ARG A 102 -8.62 3.55 9.86
C ARG A 102 -7.30 3.81 9.14
N SER A 103 -7.36 4.19 7.87
CA SER A 103 -6.18 4.57 7.09
C SER A 103 -5.43 5.71 7.76
N TYR A 104 -6.11 6.79 8.13
CA TYR A 104 -5.50 7.97 8.74
C TYR A 104 -4.65 7.63 9.97
N LYS A 105 -5.11 6.74 10.85
CA LYS A 105 -4.34 6.33 12.04
C LYS A 105 -2.97 5.74 11.67
N VAL A 106 -2.93 4.90 10.64
CA VAL A 106 -1.67 4.29 10.15
C VAL A 106 -0.81 5.34 9.43
N LEU A 107 -1.44 6.19 8.62
CA LEU A 107 -0.77 7.23 7.85
C LEU A 107 -0.15 8.31 8.73
N GLU A 108 -0.84 8.73 9.80
CA GLU A 108 -0.39 9.76 10.73
C GLU A 108 0.85 9.30 11.49
N GLU A 109 0.84 8.08 12.03
CA GLU A 109 1.99 7.49 12.72
C GLU A 109 3.21 7.41 11.78
N PHE A 110 2.99 6.95 10.54
CA PHE A 110 4.04 6.89 9.53
C PHE A 110 4.57 8.27 9.11
N PHE A 111 3.66 9.21 8.89
CA PHE A 111 3.99 10.57 8.46
C PHE A 111 4.87 11.24 9.51
N GLU A 112 4.48 11.14 10.78
CA GLU A 112 5.18 11.80 11.89
C GLU A 112 6.46 11.09 12.30
N GLY A 113 6.41 9.76 12.44
CA GLY A 113 7.55 8.96 12.87
C GLY A 113 8.65 8.85 11.82
N ASN A 114 8.30 8.99 10.54
CA ASN A 114 9.22 8.71 9.47
C ASN A 114 9.25 9.76 8.35
N LEU A 115 8.11 10.09 7.73
CA LEU A 115 8.14 10.88 6.50
C LEU A 115 8.65 12.31 6.75
N LEU A 116 8.18 12.97 7.82
CA LEU A 116 8.54 14.35 8.15
C LEU A 116 10.05 14.58 8.19
N SER A 117 10.77 13.76 8.95
CA SER A 117 12.22 13.92 9.13
C SER A 117 13.01 13.35 7.95
N ASN A 118 12.60 12.21 7.37
CA ASN A 118 13.33 11.60 6.25
C ASN A 118 13.17 12.37 4.93
N GLN A 119 12.08 13.11 4.76
CA GLN A 119 11.86 14.00 3.62
C GLN A 119 12.10 15.46 3.91
N SER A 120 12.48 15.79 5.14
CA SER A 120 12.72 17.17 5.58
C SER A 120 11.64 18.12 5.06
N LEU A 121 10.37 17.74 5.19
CA LEU A 121 9.23 18.40 4.52
C LEU A 121 9.05 19.88 4.90
N PHE A 122 9.59 20.29 6.04
CA PHE A 122 9.58 21.66 6.52
C PHE A 122 10.99 22.22 6.74
N SER A 123 12.05 21.66 6.14
CA SER A 123 13.41 22.19 6.37
C SER A 123 13.69 23.51 5.66
N THR A 124 13.15 23.68 4.45
CA THR A 124 13.38 24.86 3.60
C THR A 124 12.06 25.48 3.19
N GLU A 125 12.11 26.76 2.79
CA GLU A 125 10.96 27.49 2.28
C GLU A 125 10.27 26.75 1.15
N GLU A 126 10.99 26.44 0.08
CA GLU A 126 10.47 25.67 -1.06
C GLU A 126 9.73 24.37 -0.67
N ARG A 127 10.09 23.73 0.46
CA ARG A 127 9.45 22.49 0.91
C ARG A 127 8.19 22.74 1.73
N TYR A 128 8.24 23.62 2.72
CA TYR A 128 7.03 23.89 3.51
C TYR A 128 5.99 24.67 2.72
N GLU A 129 6.38 25.44 1.71
CA GLU A 129 5.47 26.13 0.79
C GLU A 129 4.50 25.17 0.12
N LYS A 130 4.99 24.01 -0.33
CA LYS A 130 4.15 22.94 -0.92
C LYS A 130 3.05 22.44 0.03
N ILE A 131 3.25 22.58 1.35
CA ILE A 131 2.25 22.23 2.37
C ILE A 131 1.34 23.42 2.66
N LEU A 132 1.89 24.63 2.73
CA LEU A 132 1.10 25.85 2.96
C LEU A 132 0.11 26.11 1.82
N GLU A 133 0.48 25.84 0.57
CA GLU A 133 -0.40 25.91 -0.61
C GLU A 133 -1.63 24.99 -0.50
N MET A 134 -1.59 23.98 0.36
CA MET A 134 -2.73 23.08 0.60
C MET A 134 -3.71 23.61 1.66
N ILE A 135 -3.32 24.64 2.41
CA ILE A 135 -4.14 25.26 3.44
C ILE A 135 -4.95 26.40 2.78
N PRO A 136 -6.31 26.34 2.80
CA PRO A 136 -7.12 27.31 2.07
C PRO A 136 -7.16 28.71 2.71
N ASP A 137 -6.77 28.84 3.97
CA ASP A 137 -6.83 30.10 4.73
C ASP A 137 -5.48 30.85 4.66
N GLU A 138 -5.47 31.96 3.93
CA GLU A 138 -4.29 32.81 3.73
C GLU A 138 -3.82 33.52 5.01
N SER A 139 -4.73 33.79 5.95
CA SER A 139 -4.37 34.35 7.26
C SER A 139 -3.50 33.37 8.04
N ILE A 140 -3.88 32.09 8.03
CA ILE A 140 -3.13 31.00 8.69
C ILE A 140 -1.76 30.82 8.04
N THR A 141 -1.69 30.77 6.71
CA THR A 141 -0.41 30.59 6.01
C THR A 141 0.52 31.78 6.21
N SER A 142 -0.01 33.01 6.22
CA SER A 142 0.75 34.23 6.52
C SER A 142 1.30 34.25 7.94
N GLU A 143 0.49 33.84 8.94
CA GLU A 143 0.94 33.71 10.33
C GLU A 143 2.09 32.69 10.46
N LEU A 144 1.97 31.54 9.78
CA LEU A 144 3.00 30.50 9.75
C LEU A 144 4.29 30.99 9.10
N ARG A 145 4.20 31.70 7.96
CA ARG A 145 5.36 32.29 7.27
C ARG A 145 6.11 33.25 8.17
N GLY A 146 5.42 34.22 8.78
CA GLY A 146 6.04 35.21 9.67
C GLY A 146 6.82 34.53 10.81
N LYS A 147 6.17 33.59 11.52
CA LYS A 147 6.81 32.85 12.62
C LYS A 147 8.04 32.03 12.21
N TRP A 148 8.09 31.55 10.97
CA TRP A 148 9.18 30.71 10.49
C TRP A 148 10.32 31.50 9.83
N GLN A 149 10.04 32.68 9.30
CA GLN A 149 11.03 33.62 8.75
C GLN A 149 11.72 34.43 9.86
N ASP A 150 10.99 34.85 10.90
CA ASP A 150 11.53 35.62 12.04
C ASP A 150 12.46 34.78 12.94
N ASN A 151 12.31 33.45 12.92
CA ASN A 151 13.08 32.51 13.73
C ASN A 151 14.50 32.22 13.22
N LYS A 152 15.01 32.95 12.22
CA LYS A 152 16.40 32.79 11.71
C LYS A 152 17.49 33.07 12.78
N LYS A 153 17.14 33.63 13.94
CA LYS A 153 18.08 34.04 15.00
C LYS A 153 18.06 33.18 16.27
N SER A 154 17.17 32.20 16.41
CA SER A 154 17.14 31.37 17.62
C SER A 154 17.97 30.09 17.41
N SER A 155 18.89 29.85 18.34
CA SER A 155 19.66 28.61 18.49
C SER A 155 18.78 27.46 18.92
N ILE A 156 17.72 27.16 18.15
CA ILE A 156 16.94 25.94 18.33
C ILE A 156 17.86 24.78 17.96
N SER A 157 18.07 23.86 18.90
CA SER A 157 18.73 22.59 18.65
C SER A 157 18.14 22.00 17.37
N LYS A 158 18.99 21.81 16.35
CA LYS A 158 18.63 21.40 14.98
C LYS A 158 17.80 20.11 14.89
N GLU A 159 17.65 19.38 15.99
CA GLU A 159 17.22 17.98 15.99
C GLU A 159 15.84 17.73 15.36
N ASN A 160 14.88 18.67 15.34
CA ASN A 160 13.67 18.39 14.53
C ASN A 160 12.78 19.59 14.14
N ILE A 161 13.33 20.56 13.39
CA ILE A 161 12.55 21.66 12.76
C ILE A 161 11.28 21.17 12.03
N ASN A 162 11.31 19.96 11.48
CA ASN A 162 10.17 19.34 10.80
C ASN A 162 9.02 19.01 11.75
N VAL A 163 9.33 18.36 12.87
CA VAL A 163 8.33 17.98 13.87
C VAL A 163 7.75 19.21 14.54
N ASP A 164 8.56 20.22 14.84
CA ASP A 164 8.08 21.43 15.51
C ASP A 164 7.19 22.28 14.60
N ARG A 165 7.59 22.47 13.34
CA ARG A 165 6.74 23.15 12.33
C ARG A 165 5.43 22.38 12.11
N TRP A 166 5.48 21.05 12.05
CA TRP A 166 4.27 20.24 11.95
C TRP A 166 3.36 20.37 13.17
N LYS A 167 3.90 20.39 14.39
CA LYS A 167 3.14 20.65 15.62
C LYS A 167 2.44 22.01 15.58
N HIS A 168 3.11 23.05 15.08
CA HIS A 168 2.51 24.37 14.89
C HIS A 168 1.34 24.34 13.91
N VAL A 169 1.52 23.70 12.75
CA VAL A 169 0.45 23.50 11.75
C VAL A 169 -0.75 22.79 12.37
N LYS A 170 -0.53 21.64 13.04
CA LYS A 170 -1.60 20.90 13.72
C LYS A 170 -2.33 21.74 14.77
N LYS A 171 -1.60 22.51 15.57
CA LYS A 171 -2.18 23.34 16.64
C LYS A 171 -3.09 24.41 16.05
N ILE A 172 -2.62 25.18 15.06
CA ILE A 172 -3.39 26.26 14.45
C ILE A 172 -4.63 25.70 13.77
N LEU A 173 -4.47 24.66 12.93
CA LEU A 173 -5.58 24.05 12.18
C LEU A 173 -6.63 23.39 13.10
N LYS A 174 -6.23 22.81 14.24
CA LYS A 174 -7.18 22.23 15.22
C LYS A 174 -7.83 23.29 16.13
N SER A 175 -7.17 24.43 16.35
CA SER A 175 -7.67 25.52 17.19
C SER A 175 -8.59 26.50 16.44
N GLY A 176 -8.57 26.47 15.11
CA GLY A 176 -9.43 27.32 14.28
C GLY A 176 -10.91 27.06 14.54
N LYS A 177 -11.73 28.11 14.48
CA LYS A 177 -13.19 27.98 14.63
C LYS A 177 -13.72 27.03 13.53
N PRO A 178 -14.51 25.98 13.86
CA PRO A 178 -15.00 24.98 12.89
C PRO A 178 -15.95 25.54 11.81
N LYS A 179 -16.23 26.85 11.81
CA LYS A 179 -17.12 27.53 10.87
C LYS A 179 -16.42 28.08 9.61
N ALA A 180 -15.09 28.14 9.57
CA ALA A 180 -14.38 28.46 8.33
C ALA A 180 -14.38 27.21 7.43
N GLN A 181 -15.08 27.30 6.29
CA GLN A 181 -15.20 26.22 5.31
C GLN A 181 -13.82 25.59 5.01
N GLY A 182 -13.68 24.29 5.28
CA GLY A 182 -12.54 23.49 4.81
C GLY A 182 -11.36 23.29 5.77
N LEU A 183 -11.33 23.91 6.96
CA LEU A 183 -10.22 23.72 7.91
C LEU A 183 -10.30 22.41 8.71
N GLY A 184 -11.51 21.89 8.96
CA GLY A 184 -11.74 20.75 9.85
C GLY A 184 -11.15 19.41 9.39
N LYS A 185 -10.63 19.34 8.17
CA LYS A 185 -9.98 18.15 7.58
C LYS A 185 -8.63 18.42 6.94
N CYS A 186 -8.09 19.62 7.11
CA CYS A 186 -6.87 20.05 6.42
C CYS A 186 -5.65 19.23 6.89
N VAL A 187 -5.58 18.88 8.18
CA VAL A 187 -4.51 18.01 8.71
C VAL A 187 -4.58 16.63 8.04
N GLU A 188 -5.77 16.02 8.01
CA GLU A 188 -5.98 14.74 7.35
C GLU A 188 -5.60 14.81 5.87
N GLU A 189 -6.06 15.82 5.14
CA GLU A 189 -5.77 15.99 3.71
C GLU A 189 -4.28 16.15 3.42
N ILE A 190 -3.53 16.87 4.28
CA ILE A 190 -2.07 16.95 4.19
C ILE A 190 -1.46 15.56 4.36
N VAL A 191 -1.77 14.86 5.45
CA VAL A 191 -1.25 13.51 5.71
C VAL A 191 -1.58 12.56 4.55
N PHE A 192 -2.82 12.54 4.08
CA PHE A 192 -3.24 11.75 2.92
C PHE A 192 -2.47 12.12 1.65
N SER A 193 -2.23 13.40 1.37
CA SER A 193 -1.57 13.80 0.12
C SER A 193 -0.13 13.33 0.02
N PHE A 194 0.59 13.30 1.14
CA PHE A 194 1.99 12.88 1.19
C PHE A 194 2.17 11.38 1.40
N SER A 195 1.20 10.75 2.06
CA SER A 195 1.36 9.41 2.60
C SER A 195 0.49 8.39 1.86
N TYR A 196 -0.72 8.76 1.43
CA TYR A 196 -1.66 7.81 0.86
C TYR A 196 -1.19 7.20 -0.48
N PRO A 197 -1.42 5.90 -0.72
CA PRO A 197 -1.06 5.24 -1.98
C PRO A 197 -1.81 5.85 -3.17
N ARG A 198 -1.07 6.13 -4.25
CA ARG A 198 -1.67 6.56 -5.53
C ARG A 198 -2.06 5.35 -6.35
N LEU A 199 -3.33 5.24 -6.72
CA LEU A 199 -3.81 4.16 -7.57
C LEU A 199 -3.61 4.53 -9.03
N ASP A 200 -2.80 3.74 -9.74
CA ASP A 200 -2.74 3.79 -11.19
C ASP A 200 -4.02 3.14 -11.74
N MET A 201 -4.91 3.98 -12.25
CA MET A 201 -6.24 3.59 -12.73
C MET A 201 -6.26 3.29 -14.24
N GLU A 202 -5.14 3.47 -14.95
CA GLU A 202 -5.07 3.44 -16.43
C GLU A 202 -4.03 2.45 -16.98
N THR A 203 -2.99 2.12 -16.22
CA THR A 203 -2.01 1.05 -16.50
C THR A 203 -1.21 1.14 -17.82
N ILE A 204 0.04 1.61 -17.65
CA ILE A 204 1.24 1.62 -18.52
C ILE A 204 1.19 2.46 -19.81
N LYS A 205 1.93 3.61 -19.80
CA LYS A 205 3.05 3.95 -20.73
C LYS A 205 3.81 5.23 -20.28
N PRO A 206 4.98 5.57 -20.88
CA PRO A 206 6.25 5.79 -20.16
C PRO A 206 6.62 7.27 -19.88
N VAL A 207 7.72 7.45 -19.12
CA VAL A 207 8.53 8.68 -18.91
C VAL A 207 7.87 9.79 -18.04
N ILE A 208 8.46 10.64 -17.19
CA ILE A 208 9.79 11.04 -16.64
C ILE A 208 9.44 11.52 -15.20
N SER A 209 10.11 11.16 -14.09
CA SER A 209 11.13 12.02 -13.45
C SER A 209 11.36 11.57 -11.98
N ASP A 210 12.49 11.99 -11.45
CA ASP A 210 13.25 11.54 -10.27
C ASP A 210 12.65 11.59 -8.85
N ILE A 211 11.35 11.35 -8.62
CA ILE A 211 10.78 11.42 -7.24
C ILE A 211 9.85 10.24 -6.92
N CYS A 212 10.32 9.00 -7.06
CA CYS A 212 9.57 7.80 -6.63
C CYS A 212 10.40 6.82 -5.80
N ILE A 213 11.42 7.30 -5.09
CA ILE A 213 12.26 6.47 -4.18
C ILE A 213 11.75 6.51 -2.72
N LEU A 214 10.69 7.27 -2.42
CA LEU A 214 10.15 7.38 -1.06
C LEU A 214 8.72 6.91 -0.84
N THR A 215 8.01 6.55 -1.91
CA THR A 215 6.64 6.00 -1.86
C THR A 215 6.66 4.47 -1.68
N LEU A 216 7.58 3.96 -0.85
CA LEU A 216 7.76 2.53 -0.57
C LEU A 216 7.21 2.12 0.80
N HIS A 217 6.42 2.97 1.42
CA HIS A 217 6.05 2.79 2.83
C HIS A 217 4.57 2.89 3.17
N LEU A 218 3.73 3.21 2.19
CA LEU A 218 2.28 3.04 2.30
C LEU A 218 1.70 2.20 1.15
N THR A 219 2.60 1.58 0.40
CA THR A 219 2.32 0.56 -0.62
C THR A 219 2.01 -0.81 -0.02
N TYR A 220 1.81 -0.92 1.31
CA TYR A 220 1.11 -2.05 1.94
C TYR A 220 -0.39 -2.05 1.74
N LEU A 221 -0.89 -1.08 1.00
CA LEU A 221 -2.24 -1.14 0.48
C LEU A 221 -2.26 -0.55 -0.93
N LEU A 222 -2.36 -1.45 -1.90
CA LEU A 222 -2.70 -1.26 -3.31
C LEU A 222 -1.60 -0.78 -4.26
N LEU A 223 -1.35 -1.66 -5.23
CA LEU A 223 -1.11 -1.49 -6.66
C LEU A 223 -0.73 -2.89 -7.12
N VAL A 224 -1.20 -3.53 -8.20
CA VAL A 224 -2.00 -3.19 -9.37
C VAL A 224 -3.08 -4.27 -9.42
N LEU A 225 -4.35 -3.87 -9.27
CA LEU A 225 -5.45 -4.63 -9.84
C LEU A 225 -5.78 -3.90 -11.14
N GLY A 226 -5.88 -4.63 -12.26
CA GLY A 226 -6.52 -4.13 -13.48
C GLY A 226 -7.99 -3.84 -13.19
N PHE A 227 -8.23 -2.76 -12.47
CA PHE A 227 -9.48 -2.53 -11.75
C PHE A 227 -10.61 -2.04 -12.65
N LYS A 228 -10.34 -1.67 -13.91
CA LYS A 228 -11.42 -1.23 -14.81
C LYS A 228 -11.81 -2.27 -15.84
N HIS A 229 -10.86 -3.09 -16.29
CA HIS A 229 -11.07 -3.95 -17.44
C HIS A 229 -10.58 -5.37 -17.18
N MET A 230 -11.46 -6.34 -17.40
CA MET A 230 -11.15 -7.78 -17.34
C MET A 230 -9.98 -8.19 -18.24
N ASN A 231 -9.75 -7.46 -19.34
CA ASN A 231 -8.73 -7.80 -20.33
C ASN A 231 -7.38 -7.09 -20.07
N HIS A 232 -7.20 -6.46 -18.91
CA HIS A 232 -5.96 -5.76 -18.62
C HIS A 232 -4.81 -6.74 -18.31
N LEU A 233 -3.70 -6.59 -19.03
CA LEU A 233 -2.53 -7.46 -18.89
C LEU A 233 -1.61 -6.96 -17.77
N LEU A 234 -1.28 -7.86 -16.85
CA LEU A 234 -0.34 -7.59 -15.75
C LEU A 234 0.84 -8.54 -15.81
N LYS A 235 2.04 -8.02 -15.50
CA LYS A 235 3.25 -8.83 -15.44
C LYS A 235 3.10 -9.96 -14.43
N ALA A 236 3.32 -11.20 -14.87
CA ALA A 236 3.22 -12.38 -14.03
C ALA A 236 4.26 -12.37 -12.88
N PRO A 237 3.94 -13.04 -11.75
CA PRO A 237 4.93 -13.33 -10.72
C PRO A 237 6.15 -14.06 -11.29
N PHE A 238 7.31 -13.85 -10.68
CA PHE A 238 8.61 -14.42 -11.06
C PHE A 238 9.16 -14.01 -12.45
N CYS A 239 8.49 -13.14 -13.20
CA CYS A 239 9.08 -12.53 -14.39
C CYS A 239 10.37 -11.76 -14.05
N ILE A 240 11.29 -11.69 -15.02
CA ILE A 240 12.49 -10.87 -14.90
C ILE A 240 12.18 -9.44 -15.36
N HIS A 241 12.57 -8.45 -14.57
CA HIS A 241 12.45 -7.05 -14.99
C HIS A 241 13.60 -6.68 -15.94
N PRO A 242 13.31 -6.24 -17.18
CA PRO A 242 14.32 -6.20 -18.26
C PRO A 242 15.48 -5.23 -17.98
N LYS A 243 15.24 -4.11 -17.29
CA LYS A 243 16.30 -3.12 -17.01
C LYS A 243 17.12 -3.39 -15.75
N THR A 244 16.58 -4.18 -14.82
CA THR A 244 17.21 -4.39 -13.49
C THR A 244 17.72 -5.81 -13.33
N GLY A 245 17.31 -6.73 -14.21
CA GLY A 245 17.58 -8.17 -14.09
C GLY A 245 16.91 -8.83 -12.88
N ARG A 246 16.22 -8.09 -12.02
CA ARG A 246 15.62 -8.61 -10.77
C ARG A 246 14.40 -9.47 -11.05
N VAL A 247 14.27 -10.54 -10.28
CA VAL A 247 13.09 -11.42 -10.28
C VAL A 247 11.93 -10.72 -9.58
N CYS A 248 10.73 -10.79 -10.17
CA CYS A 248 9.50 -10.25 -9.58
C CYS A 248 8.95 -11.19 -8.50
N VAL A 249 9.57 -11.19 -7.32
CA VAL A 249 9.26 -12.15 -6.25
C VAL A 249 8.02 -11.76 -5.43
N PRO A 250 7.27 -12.74 -4.89
CA PRO A 250 6.24 -12.51 -3.89
C PRO A 250 6.78 -11.84 -2.62
N ILE A 251 5.93 -11.01 -2.01
CA ILE A 251 6.19 -10.31 -0.76
C ILE A 251 5.24 -10.86 0.30
N ASP A 252 5.79 -11.27 1.45
CA ASP A 252 5.00 -11.69 2.60
C ASP A 252 4.43 -10.46 3.32
N PRO A 253 3.10 -10.22 3.29
CA PRO A 253 2.50 -9.04 3.92
C PRO A 253 2.64 -9.00 5.45
N ASN A 254 3.03 -10.10 6.11
CA ASN A 254 3.27 -10.11 7.55
C ASN A 254 4.71 -9.73 7.91
N ARG A 255 5.64 -9.87 6.96
CA ARG A 255 7.09 -9.64 7.14
C ARG A 255 7.65 -8.68 6.12
N CYS A 256 6.77 -7.89 5.53
CA CYS A 256 7.13 -7.05 4.42
C CYS A 256 8.04 -5.89 4.83
N GLU A 257 8.17 -5.66 6.13
CA GLU A 257 9.08 -4.74 6.79
C GLU A 257 10.55 -5.09 6.56
N GLU A 258 10.79 -6.38 6.37
CA GLU A 258 12.09 -6.97 6.10
C GLU A 258 12.37 -7.04 4.58
N PHE A 259 11.41 -6.67 3.74
CA PHE A 259 11.57 -6.75 2.29
C PHE A 259 12.45 -5.62 1.78
N ASP A 260 13.64 -5.98 1.31
CA ASP A 260 14.56 -5.05 0.67
C ASP A 260 14.54 -5.24 -0.87
N PRO A 261 13.99 -4.27 -1.65
CA PRO A 261 13.94 -4.36 -3.11
C PRO A 261 15.33 -4.32 -3.78
N THR A 262 16.38 -3.92 -3.06
CA THR A 262 17.75 -3.90 -3.56
C THR A 262 18.46 -5.25 -3.40
N ALA A 263 18.02 -6.06 -2.43
CA ALA A 263 18.57 -7.39 -2.14
C ALA A 263 17.88 -8.51 -2.94
N VAL A 264 16.80 -8.21 -3.67
CA VAL A 264 16.10 -9.18 -4.53
C VAL A 264 17.06 -9.75 -5.59
N PRO A 265 17.11 -11.09 -5.75
CA PRO A 265 18.06 -11.72 -6.66
C PRO A 265 17.82 -11.31 -8.12
N THR A 266 18.92 -11.22 -8.87
CA THR A 266 18.90 -11.02 -10.32
C THR A 266 18.98 -12.36 -11.04
N LEU A 267 18.53 -12.40 -12.29
CA LEU A 267 18.63 -13.58 -13.14
C LEU A 267 20.09 -14.09 -13.22
N SER A 268 21.06 -13.18 -13.42
CA SER A 268 22.48 -13.54 -13.49
C SER A 268 22.95 -14.27 -12.22
N LYS A 269 22.60 -13.74 -11.04
CA LYS A 269 22.95 -14.36 -9.76
C LYS A 269 22.33 -15.75 -9.61
N VAL A 270 21.05 -15.92 -9.95
CA VAL A 270 20.37 -17.21 -9.85
C VAL A 270 20.99 -18.25 -10.80
N LEU A 271 21.36 -17.84 -12.03
CA LEU A 271 22.03 -18.72 -12.99
C LEU A 271 23.42 -19.15 -12.51
N GLU A 272 24.18 -18.23 -11.90
CA GLU A 272 25.47 -18.56 -11.27
C GLU A 272 25.31 -19.57 -10.13
N GLU A 273 24.32 -19.37 -9.25
CA GLU A 273 24.01 -20.28 -8.15
C GLU A 273 23.65 -21.70 -8.65
N ILE A 274 22.87 -21.80 -9.72
CA ILE A 274 22.50 -23.09 -10.34
C ILE A 274 23.74 -23.77 -10.92
N ASN A 275 24.55 -23.04 -11.71
CA ASN A 275 25.74 -23.60 -12.35
C ASN A 275 26.81 -24.06 -11.35
N MET A 276 26.89 -23.43 -10.17
CA MET A 276 27.77 -23.86 -9.09
C MET A 276 27.21 -25.03 -8.27
N GLY A 277 25.90 -25.29 -8.32
CA GLY A 277 25.18 -26.22 -7.45
C GLY A 277 25.41 -27.72 -7.70
N GLY A 278 26.13 -28.08 -8.78
CA GLY A 278 26.44 -29.46 -9.17
C GLY A 278 25.22 -30.30 -9.59
N LEU A 279 25.43 -31.29 -10.46
CA LEU A 279 24.42 -32.27 -10.89
C LEU A 279 24.06 -33.20 -9.71
N GLY A 280 23.18 -32.75 -8.82
CA GLY A 280 22.64 -33.53 -7.71
C GLY A 280 21.22 -34.02 -7.99
N THR A 281 20.96 -35.26 -7.62
CA THR A 281 19.72 -36.03 -7.85
C THR A 281 18.46 -35.43 -7.20
N ASP A 282 17.38 -35.37 -7.98
CA ASP A 282 15.93 -35.33 -7.68
C ASP A 282 15.34 -34.34 -6.64
N ASP A 283 16.13 -33.61 -5.85
CA ASP A 283 15.60 -32.52 -5.01
C ASP A 283 15.46 -31.22 -5.80
N ASP A 284 14.30 -30.54 -5.63
CA ASP A 284 13.89 -29.27 -6.24
C ASP A 284 15.09 -28.30 -6.42
N GLU A 285 15.70 -28.27 -7.60
CA GLU A 285 16.97 -27.60 -7.95
C GLU A 285 17.05 -26.13 -7.51
N TRP A 286 15.89 -25.48 -7.45
CA TRP A 286 15.73 -24.07 -7.07
C TRP A 286 15.81 -23.83 -5.56
N ASP A 287 15.66 -24.85 -4.70
CA ASP A 287 15.72 -24.71 -3.23
C ASP A 287 17.12 -24.29 -2.73
N ARG A 288 18.16 -24.63 -3.51
CA ARG A 288 19.57 -24.28 -3.24
C ARG A 288 19.93 -22.85 -3.67
N THR A 289 19.03 -22.18 -4.37
CA THR A 289 19.25 -20.82 -4.87
C THR A 289 18.68 -19.76 -3.91
N SER A 290 19.09 -18.52 -4.12
CA SER A 290 18.49 -17.34 -3.48
C SER A 290 17.00 -17.15 -3.78
N LEU A 291 16.46 -17.85 -4.79
CA LEU A 291 15.03 -17.84 -5.14
C LEU A 291 14.21 -18.84 -4.30
N GLY A 292 14.85 -19.82 -3.68
CA GLY A 292 14.23 -20.88 -2.90
C GLY A 292 13.21 -20.38 -1.87
N LYS A 293 13.60 -19.38 -1.08
CA LYS A 293 12.72 -18.77 -0.06
C LYS A 293 11.43 -18.21 -0.66
N SER A 294 11.53 -17.51 -1.80
CA SER A 294 10.39 -16.88 -2.45
C SER A 294 9.44 -17.90 -3.07
N ILE A 295 9.95 -18.98 -3.66
CA ILE A 295 9.12 -20.06 -4.22
C ILE A 295 8.44 -20.85 -3.10
N ARG A 296 9.15 -21.20 -2.01
CA ARG A 296 8.54 -21.88 -0.86
C ARG A 296 7.40 -21.05 -0.25
N PHE A 297 7.60 -19.75 -0.07
CA PHE A 297 6.55 -18.84 0.37
C PHE A 297 5.36 -18.84 -0.60
N PHE A 298 5.59 -18.67 -1.90
CA PHE A 298 4.52 -18.68 -2.90
C PHE A 298 3.71 -19.98 -2.88
N ARG A 299 4.38 -21.14 -2.84
CA ARG A 299 3.73 -22.44 -2.84
C ARG A 299 2.91 -22.65 -1.57
N SER A 300 3.55 -22.51 -0.41
CA SER A 300 2.94 -22.86 0.88
C SER A 300 1.92 -21.83 1.36
N SER A 301 2.21 -20.53 1.24
CA SER A 301 1.41 -19.47 1.84
C SER A 301 0.33 -18.93 0.91
N PHE A 302 0.41 -19.18 -0.40
CA PHE A 302 -0.56 -18.66 -1.36
C PHE A 302 -1.16 -19.74 -2.27
N LEU A 303 -0.34 -20.49 -3.01
CA LEU A 303 -0.83 -21.40 -4.04
C LEU A 303 -1.62 -22.58 -3.45
N GLN A 304 -1.11 -23.23 -2.42
CA GLN A 304 -1.79 -24.37 -1.79
C GLN A 304 -3.14 -23.97 -1.16
N PRO A 305 -3.24 -22.88 -0.37
CA PRO A 305 -4.53 -22.37 0.10
C PRO A 305 -5.52 -22.06 -1.03
N LEU A 306 -5.04 -21.44 -2.11
CA LEU A 306 -5.88 -21.10 -3.27
C LEU A 306 -6.40 -22.35 -3.98
N LEU A 307 -5.52 -23.33 -4.23
CA LEU A 307 -5.89 -24.60 -4.87
C LEU A 307 -6.92 -25.37 -4.04
N LYS A 308 -6.72 -25.43 -2.71
CA LYS A 308 -7.68 -26.04 -1.79
C LYS A 308 -9.05 -25.38 -1.91
N SER A 309 -9.10 -24.06 -1.83
CA SER A 309 -10.35 -23.29 -1.95
C SER A 309 -11.03 -23.46 -3.31
N CYS A 310 -10.27 -23.56 -4.40
CA CYS A 310 -10.81 -23.82 -5.74
C CYS A 310 -11.39 -25.23 -5.85
N LYS A 311 -10.74 -26.25 -5.27
CA LYS A 311 -11.22 -27.62 -5.25
C LYS A 311 -12.55 -27.72 -4.48
N GLU A 312 -12.62 -27.13 -3.30
CA GLU A 312 -13.83 -27.08 -2.48
C GLU A 312 -15.00 -26.40 -3.22
N GLU A 313 -14.75 -25.32 -3.95
CA GLU A 313 -15.79 -24.64 -4.76
C GLU A 313 -16.33 -25.54 -5.88
N ILE A 314 -15.45 -26.25 -6.60
CA ILE A 314 -15.84 -27.16 -7.69
C ILE A 314 -16.69 -28.31 -7.13
N GLU A 315 -16.25 -28.93 -6.03
CA GLU A 315 -16.98 -30.02 -5.38
C GLU A 315 -18.36 -29.56 -4.88
N ASN A 316 -18.44 -28.38 -4.25
CA ASN A 316 -19.70 -27.81 -3.80
C ASN A 316 -20.66 -27.51 -4.96
N SER A 317 -20.15 -26.95 -6.07
CA SER A 317 -20.94 -26.69 -7.28
C SER A 317 -21.47 -27.97 -7.91
N TYR A 318 -20.65 -29.02 -7.95
CA TYR A 318 -21.06 -30.34 -8.44
C TYR A 318 -22.15 -30.96 -7.56
N ASN A 319 -21.96 -30.95 -6.24
CA ASN A 319 -22.93 -31.48 -5.29
C ASN A 319 -24.28 -30.73 -5.33
N ALA A 320 -24.26 -29.40 -5.47
CA ALA A 320 -25.47 -28.60 -5.62
C ALA A 320 -26.27 -28.96 -6.89
N LYS A 321 -25.58 -29.20 -8.03
CA LYS A 321 -26.21 -29.64 -9.28
C LYS A 321 -26.82 -31.04 -9.15
N LEU A 322 -26.12 -31.96 -8.49
CA LEU A 322 -26.66 -33.31 -8.22
C LEU A 322 -27.91 -33.27 -7.35
N GLN A 323 -27.93 -32.44 -6.30
CA GLN A 323 -29.11 -32.28 -5.46
C GLN A 323 -30.28 -31.68 -6.25
N HIS A 324 -30.03 -30.65 -7.06
CA HIS A 324 -31.07 -30.04 -7.89
C HIS A 324 -31.68 -31.03 -8.89
N SER A 325 -30.84 -31.85 -9.54
CA SER A 325 -31.30 -32.91 -10.44
C SER A 325 -32.16 -33.96 -9.71
N LYS A 326 -31.77 -34.37 -8.50
CA LYS A 326 -32.55 -35.32 -7.69
C LYS A 326 -33.91 -34.77 -7.28
N THR A 327 -33.99 -33.49 -6.88
CA THR A 327 -35.27 -32.84 -6.54
C THR A 327 -36.16 -32.58 -7.75
N SER A 328 -35.58 -32.41 -8.95
CA SER A 328 -36.34 -32.22 -10.19
C SER A 328 -36.97 -33.53 -10.71
N LEU A 329 -36.37 -34.68 -10.37
CA LEU A 329 -36.85 -36.02 -10.73
C LEU A 329 -37.90 -36.60 -9.77
N THR A 330 -38.25 -35.88 -8.70
CA THR A 330 -39.22 -36.29 -7.66
C THR A 330 -40.60 -35.63 -7.79
N TRP A 331 -40.93 -35.07 -8.97
CA TRP A 331 -42.30 -34.73 -9.37
C TRP A 331 -42.87 -35.85 -10.24
#